data_AF-A0A4R1UKI6-F1
#
_entry.id   AF-A0A4R1UKI6-F1
#
_cell.length_a   1.000
_cell.length_b   1.000
_cell.length_c   1.000
_cell.angle_alpha   90.00
_cell.angle_beta   90.00
_cell.angle_gamma   90.00
#
_symmetry.space_group_name_H-M   'P 1'
#
loop_
_entity.id
_entity.type
_entity.pdbx_description
1 polymer ?
#
loop_
_entity_poly.entity_id
_entity_poly.type
_entity_poly.pdbx_seq_one_letter_code
_entity_poly.pdbx_strand_id
1 'polypeptide(L)'
;MARRGRPSKAGKRHSNGRRVHEPSFDKGSDWVQARRERYGTHYSTALGRAFAAGLLADDAELALDRYQGGKRFARVYNRIVGGETYRCPLDRSPRGMAGEMVEPERLEFEARDQDWLFAAMASLDAAGCRPYLDQLVTSAHTDHGPAWLDRMLAGGADPCDRMLLGAALCALDILAPPRKPARILVATYGDAA
;
A
#
# COMPACT_ATOMS: atom_id res chain seq x y z
N MET A 1 26.95 -58.36 -25.41
CA MET A 1 25.56 -57.87 -25.39
C MET A 1 25.40 -56.86 -24.25
N ALA A 2 25.22 -55.57 -24.56
CA ALA A 2 25.11 -54.53 -23.53
C ALA A 2 23.70 -54.53 -22.92
N ARG A 3 23.62 -54.58 -21.57
CA ARG A 3 22.37 -54.57 -20.80
C ARG A 3 21.56 -53.31 -21.14
N ARG A 4 20.34 -53.49 -21.62
CA ARG A 4 19.39 -52.40 -21.93
C ARG A 4 19.09 -51.64 -20.64
N GLY A 5 19.61 -50.42 -20.53
CA GLY A 5 19.44 -49.55 -19.36
C GLY A 5 17.98 -49.15 -19.14
N ARG A 6 17.66 -48.73 -17.91
CA ARG A 6 16.30 -48.33 -17.49
C ARG A 6 15.73 -47.27 -18.44
N PRO A 7 14.49 -47.42 -18.94
CA PRO A 7 13.88 -46.43 -19.82
C PRO A 7 13.85 -45.05 -19.17
N SER A 8 14.33 -44.04 -19.90
CA SER A 8 14.41 -42.67 -19.41
C SER A 8 13.01 -42.08 -19.22
N LYS A 9 12.74 -41.49 -18.05
CA LYS A 9 11.46 -40.80 -17.79
C LYS A 9 11.23 -39.68 -18.83
N ALA A 10 10.01 -39.63 -19.38
CA ALA A 10 9.55 -38.65 -20.36
C ALA A 10 9.72 -37.18 -19.90
N GLY A 11 9.95 -36.27 -20.85
CA GLY A 11 10.09 -34.82 -20.63
C GLY A 11 11.32 -34.22 -21.34
N LYS A 12 11.25 -32.93 -21.69
CA LYS A 12 12.36 -32.19 -22.33
C LYS A 12 13.57 -32.15 -21.39
N ARG A 13 14.77 -32.35 -21.96
CA ARG A 13 16.05 -32.30 -21.24
C ARG A 13 16.99 -31.33 -21.93
N HIS A 14 17.85 -30.69 -21.16
CA HIS A 14 19.00 -29.96 -21.69
C HIS A 14 20.01 -30.94 -22.30
N SER A 15 20.91 -30.45 -23.15
CA SER A 15 21.98 -31.25 -23.79
C SER A 15 22.88 -32.00 -22.80
N ASN A 16 22.99 -31.52 -21.56
CA ASN A 16 23.71 -32.17 -20.45
C ASN A 16 22.89 -33.27 -19.72
N GLY A 17 21.73 -33.63 -20.24
CA GLY A 17 20.87 -34.69 -19.69
C GLY A 17 20.04 -34.28 -18.47
N ARG A 18 20.12 -33.04 -17.97
CA ARG A 18 19.22 -32.55 -16.91
C ARG A 18 17.82 -32.28 -17.45
N ARG A 19 16.77 -32.49 -16.65
CA ARG A 19 15.40 -32.11 -17.03
C ARG A 19 15.29 -30.60 -17.15
N VAL A 20 14.64 -30.13 -18.20
CA VAL A 20 14.24 -28.73 -18.32
C VAL A 20 13.11 -28.54 -17.31
N HIS A 21 13.34 -27.67 -16.32
CA HIS A 21 12.28 -27.24 -15.43
C HIS A 21 11.69 -25.97 -16.03
N GLU A 22 10.52 -26.08 -16.66
CA GLU A 22 9.75 -24.88 -16.97
C GLU A 22 9.27 -24.29 -15.63
N PRO A 23 9.50 -22.99 -15.36
CA PRO A 23 8.99 -22.36 -14.16
C PRO A 23 7.46 -22.35 -14.24
N SER A 24 6.80 -23.15 -13.40
CA SER A 24 5.37 -23.04 -13.19
C SER A 24 5.12 -21.85 -12.28
N PHE A 25 4.53 -20.79 -12.81
CA PHE A 25 4.07 -19.68 -11.99
C PHE A 25 2.82 -20.11 -11.23
N ASP A 26 2.93 -20.23 -9.91
CA ASP A 26 1.77 -20.38 -9.05
C ASP A 26 0.96 -19.09 -9.12
N LYS A 27 -0.28 -19.19 -9.62
CA LYS A 27 -1.21 -18.06 -9.74
C LYS A 27 -1.88 -17.71 -8.40
N GLY A 28 -1.63 -18.50 -7.35
CA GLY A 28 -2.29 -18.40 -6.06
C GLY A 28 -3.66 -19.07 -6.07
N SER A 29 -4.34 -19.03 -4.92
CA SER A 29 -5.69 -19.59 -4.77
C SER A 29 -6.73 -18.81 -5.60
N ASP A 30 -7.84 -19.47 -5.92
CA ASP A 30 -8.97 -18.86 -6.66
C ASP A 30 -9.45 -17.56 -6.01
N TRP A 31 -9.40 -17.50 -4.67
CA TRP A 31 -9.73 -16.31 -3.91
C TRP A 31 -8.79 -15.12 -4.20
N VAL A 32 -7.48 -15.35 -4.30
CA VAL A 32 -6.50 -14.31 -4.66
C VAL A 32 -6.73 -13.86 -6.11
N GLN A 33 -7.00 -14.78 -7.01
CA GLN A 33 -7.25 -14.48 -8.41
C GLN A 33 -8.51 -13.62 -8.59
N ALA A 34 -9.63 -13.99 -7.94
CA ALA A 34 -10.88 -13.21 -7.98
C ALA A 34 -10.70 -11.80 -7.42
N ARG A 35 -9.92 -11.64 -6.34
CA ARG A 35 -9.60 -10.32 -5.78
C ARG A 35 -8.73 -9.48 -6.68
N ARG A 36 -7.74 -10.09 -7.32
CA ARG A 36 -6.85 -9.43 -8.28
C ARG A 36 -7.59 -8.99 -9.53
N GLU A 37 -8.57 -9.77 -9.99
CA GLU A 37 -9.48 -9.38 -11.07
C GLU A 37 -10.32 -8.16 -10.67
N ARG A 38 -10.84 -8.16 -9.44
CA ARG A 38 -11.72 -7.09 -8.96
C ARG A 38 -11.01 -5.77 -8.63
N TYR A 39 -9.84 -5.83 -7.98
CA TYR A 39 -9.15 -4.64 -7.43
C TYR A 39 -7.77 -4.41 -8.05
N GLY A 40 -7.40 -5.18 -9.08
CA GLY A 40 -6.11 -5.06 -9.75
C GLY A 40 -4.94 -5.33 -8.80
N THR A 41 -3.99 -4.41 -8.74
CA THR A 41 -2.80 -4.49 -7.87
C THR A 41 -3.06 -4.04 -6.45
N HIS A 42 -4.23 -3.46 -6.15
CA HIS A 42 -4.54 -2.83 -4.87
C HIS A 42 -5.33 -3.74 -3.90
N TYR A 43 -5.54 -5.01 -4.27
CA TYR A 43 -6.41 -5.95 -3.54
C TYR A 43 -5.97 -6.30 -2.10
N SER A 44 -4.68 -6.16 -1.81
CA SER A 44 -4.05 -6.67 -0.58
C SER A 44 -4.26 -5.80 0.67
N THR A 45 -4.78 -4.59 0.52
CA THR A 45 -4.96 -3.63 1.63
C THR A 45 -6.37 -3.05 1.62
N ALA A 46 -6.92 -2.75 2.79
CA ALA A 46 -8.24 -2.09 2.90
C ALA A 46 -8.24 -0.73 2.18
N LEU A 47 -7.23 0.11 2.43
CA LEU A 47 -7.03 1.37 1.71
C LEU A 47 -6.95 1.18 0.18
N GLY A 48 -6.24 0.15 -0.28
CA GLY A 48 -6.13 -0.17 -1.71
C GLY A 48 -7.44 -0.61 -2.33
N ARG A 49 -8.24 -1.42 -1.64
CA ARG A 49 -9.58 -1.81 -2.11
C ARG A 49 -10.53 -0.61 -2.15
N ALA A 50 -10.47 0.28 -1.16
CA ALA A 50 -11.25 1.52 -1.15
C ALA A 50 -10.88 2.43 -2.34
N PHE A 51 -9.58 2.55 -2.65
CA PHE A 51 -9.09 3.30 -3.82
C PHE A 51 -9.58 2.67 -5.14
N ALA A 52 -9.38 1.36 -5.32
CA ALA A 52 -9.79 0.66 -6.54
C ALA A 52 -11.31 0.67 -6.76
N ALA A 53 -12.10 0.77 -5.69
CA ALA A 53 -13.56 0.87 -5.75
C ALA A 53 -14.06 2.32 -5.93
N GLY A 54 -13.19 3.32 -6.03
CA GLY A 54 -13.58 4.73 -6.18
C GLY A 54 -14.18 5.36 -4.91
N LEU A 55 -13.98 4.76 -3.73
CA LEU A 55 -14.56 5.27 -2.48
C LEU A 55 -13.76 6.44 -1.89
N LEU A 56 -12.54 6.67 -2.38
CA LEU A 56 -11.68 7.72 -1.83
C LEU A 56 -12.03 9.11 -2.32
N ALA A 57 -12.48 9.28 -3.56
CA ALA A 57 -13.01 10.52 -4.11
C ALA A 57 -13.59 10.23 -5.50
N ASP A 58 -14.50 11.08 -5.97
CA ASP A 58 -14.96 11.06 -7.37
C ASP A 58 -13.88 11.59 -8.33
N ASP A 59 -13.07 12.55 -7.85
CA ASP A 59 -11.92 13.06 -8.59
C ASP A 59 -10.71 12.12 -8.47
N ALA A 60 -10.14 11.76 -9.62
CA ALA A 60 -9.04 10.81 -9.71
C ALA A 60 -7.74 11.33 -9.06
N GLU A 61 -7.47 12.64 -9.18
CA GLU A 61 -6.27 13.24 -8.58
C GLU A 61 -6.38 13.28 -7.06
N LEU A 62 -7.52 13.74 -6.54
CA LEU A 62 -7.77 13.74 -5.10
C LEU A 62 -7.76 12.31 -4.50
N ALA A 63 -8.36 11.34 -5.20
CA ALA A 63 -8.33 9.94 -4.78
C ALA A 63 -6.88 9.40 -4.69
N LEU A 64 -6.03 9.76 -5.66
CA LEU A 64 -4.63 9.38 -5.69
C LEU A 64 -3.84 10.04 -4.56
N ASP A 65 -4.05 11.34 -4.31
CA ASP A 65 -3.38 12.06 -3.24
C ASP A 65 -3.74 11.47 -1.87
N ARG A 66 -5.04 11.20 -1.62
CA ARG A 66 -5.52 10.49 -0.42
C ARG A 66 -4.88 9.11 -0.27
N TYR A 67 -4.84 8.33 -1.35
CA TYR A 67 -4.21 7.01 -1.37
C TYR A 67 -2.72 7.06 -1.04
N GLN A 68 -1.98 8.00 -1.63
CA GLN A 68 -0.56 8.20 -1.39
C GLN A 68 -0.27 8.70 0.03
N GLY A 69 -1.10 9.61 0.55
CA GLY A 69 -1.02 10.12 1.92
C GLY A 69 -1.18 9.01 2.96
N GLY A 70 -2.22 8.18 2.82
CA GLY A 70 -2.44 7.02 3.69
C GLY A 70 -1.29 6.01 3.63
N LYS A 71 -0.75 5.72 2.44
CA LYS A 71 0.42 4.84 2.28
C LYS A 71 1.68 5.42 2.91
N ARG A 72 1.94 6.72 2.74
CA ARG A 72 3.08 7.40 3.37
C ARG A 72 2.95 7.28 4.88
N PHE A 73 1.77 7.58 5.41
CA PHE A 73 1.47 7.48 6.83
C PHE A 73 1.78 6.07 7.36
N ALA A 74 1.20 5.02 6.76
CA ALA A 74 1.41 3.64 7.17
C ALA A 74 2.90 3.22 7.14
N ARG A 75 3.61 3.60 6.07
CA ARG A 75 5.03 3.30 5.90
C ARG A 75 5.88 3.98 6.97
N VAL A 76 5.66 5.27 7.21
CA VAL A 76 6.45 6.05 8.16
C VAL A 76 6.13 5.61 9.60
N TYR A 77 4.85 5.38 9.91
CA TYR A 77 4.40 4.87 11.20
C TYR A 77 5.05 3.52 11.55
N ASN A 78 4.97 2.54 10.63
CA ASN A 78 5.57 1.22 10.84
C ASN A 78 7.10 1.27 11.00
N ARG A 79 7.77 2.24 10.37
CA ARG A 79 9.22 2.43 10.48
C ARG A 79 9.63 3.06 11.80
N ILE A 80 8.89 4.07 12.28
CA ILE A 80 9.30 4.92 13.43
C ILE A 80 8.75 4.38 14.74
N VAL A 81 7.44 4.16 14.82
CA VAL A 81 6.77 3.70 16.05
C VAL A 81 6.98 2.19 16.24
N GLY A 82 7.23 1.48 15.14
CA GLY A 82 7.25 0.03 15.12
C GLY A 82 5.84 -0.53 15.05
N GLY A 83 5.68 -1.60 14.28
CA GLY A 83 4.42 -2.31 14.11
C GLY A 83 4.64 -3.77 13.79
N GLU A 84 3.56 -4.46 13.46
CA GLU A 84 3.54 -5.87 13.03
C GLU A 84 4.14 -6.01 11.62
N THR A 85 5.46 -5.91 11.51
CA THR A 85 6.14 -6.34 10.30
C THR A 85 6.10 -7.86 10.25
N TYR A 86 5.16 -8.41 9.47
CA TYR A 86 5.19 -9.83 9.13
C TYR A 86 6.46 -10.11 8.33
N ARG A 87 7.37 -10.88 8.92
CA ARG A 87 8.56 -11.40 8.24
C ARG A 87 8.29 -12.85 7.86
N CYS A 88 8.64 -13.21 6.63
CA CYS A 88 8.73 -14.61 6.26
C CYS A 88 9.68 -15.31 7.25
N PRO A 89 9.25 -16.39 7.94
CA PRO A 89 10.11 -17.13 8.88
C PRO A 89 11.39 -17.69 8.23
N LEU A 90 11.39 -17.79 6.89
CA LEU A 90 12.52 -18.28 6.09
C LEU A 90 13.49 -17.18 5.65
N ASP A 91 13.14 -15.90 5.84
CA ASP A 91 14.02 -14.80 5.48
C ASP A 91 15.11 -14.63 6.56
N ARG A 92 16.32 -15.07 6.23
CA ARG A 92 17.53 -14.97 7.07
C ARG A 92 18.39 -13.75 6.75
N SER A 93 17.95 -12.87 5.86
CA SER A 93 18.72 -11.68 5.48
C SER A 93 19.07 -10.90 6.75
N PRO A 94 20.33 -10.45 6.94
CA PRO A 94 20.66 -9.58 8.05
C PRO A 94 19.66 -8.43 8.05
N ARG A 95 19.11 -8.10 9.23
CA ARG A 95 18.38 -6.85 9.39
C ARG A 95 19.30 -5.79 8.81
N GLY A 96 18.76 -4.92 7.97
CA GLY A 96 19.36 -3.61 7.82
C GLY A 96 19.24 -2.84 9.13
N MET A 97 19.91 -3.29 10.20
CA MET A 97 20.73 -2.35 10.94
C MET A 97 21.93 -2.13 10.03
N ALA A 98 21.79 -1.20 9.09
CA ALA A 98 22.95 -0.54 8.50
C ALA A 98 23.51 0.40 9.58
N GLY A 99 24.01 -0.17 10.67
CA GLY A 99 25.01 0.48 11.49
C GLY A 99 26.33 0.31 10.77
N GLU A 100 26.56 1.10 9.72
CA GLU A 100 27.88 1.52 9.21
C GLU A 100 27.63 2.38 7.96
N MET A 101 27.94 3.67 8.09
CA MET A 101 27.69 4.77 7.14
C MET A 101 26.22 5.17 6.97
N VAL A 102 25.64 5.77 8.02
CA VAL A 102 24.44 6.59 7.85
C VAL A 102 24.89 7.93 7.27
N GLU A 103 24.79 8.07 5.95
CA GLU A 103 24.94 9.35 5.26
C GLU A 103 24.10 10.43 5.98
N PRO A 104 24.65 11.64 6.23
CA PRO A 104 23.96 12.71 6.98
C PRO A 104 22.59 13.06 6.38
N GLU A 105 22.44 12.98 5.06
CA GLU A 105 21.17 13.18 4.37
C GLU A 105 20.08 12.20 4.83
N ARG A 106 20.44 10.93 5.08
CA ARG A 106 19.49 9.90 5.53
C ARG A 106 18.95 10.18 6.93
N LEU A 107 19.80 10.71 7.82
CA LEU A 107 19.39 11.19 9.15
C LEU A 107 18.44 12.38 9.05
N GLU A 108 18.70 13.33 8.15
CA GLU A 108 17.80 14.48 7.93
C GLU A 108 16.44 14.06 7.38
N PHE A 109 16.40 13.15 6.41
CA PHE A 109 15.14 12.61 5.88
C PHE A 109 14.34 11.85 6.93
N GLU A 110 15.01 11.06 7.78
CA GLU A 110 14.37 10.34 8.88
C GLU A 110 13.81 11.31 9.93
N ALA A 111 14.55 12.36 10.29
CA ALA A 111 14.08 13.41 11.20
C ALA A 111 12.85 14.15 10.63
N ARG A 112 12.87 14.54 9.34
CA ARG A 112 11.72 15.20 8.69
C ARG A 112 10.47 14.32 8.65
N ASP A 113 10.64 13.03 8.36
CA ASP A 113 9.52 12.09 8.37
C ASP A 113 8.99 11.84 9.79
N GLN A 114 9.84 11.88 10.81
CA GLN A 114 9.46 11.80 12.22
C GLN A 114 8.65 13.02 12.65
N ASP A 115 9.14 14.22 12.37
CA ASP A 115 8.43 15.47 12.69
C ASP A 115 7.08 15.54 11.97
N TRP A 116 7.06 15.17 10.69
CA TRP A 116 5.83 15.07 9.91
C TRP A 116 4.86 14.04 10.52
N LEU A 117 5.34 12.86 10.91
CA LEU A 117 4.50 11.82 11.50
C LEU A 117 3.85 12.31 12.80
N PHE A 118 4.63 12.91 13.70
CA PHE A 118 4.09 13.39 14.97
C PHE A 118 3.14 14.56 14.80
N ALA A 119 3.41 15.50 13.88
CA ALA A 119 2.48 16.57 13.55
C ALA A 119 1.17 16.04 12.95
N ALA A 120 1.26 15.04 12.06
CA ALA A 120 0.09 14.38 11.49
C ALA A 120 -0.71 13.63 12.56
N MET A 121 -0.04 12.91 13.47
CA MET A 121 -0.68 12.22 14.60
C MET A 121 -1.42 13.20 15.50
N ALA A 122 -0.77 14.30 15.91
CA ALA A 122 -1.40 15.33 16.72
C ALA A 122 -2.63 15.94 16.04
N SER A 123 -2.57 16.15 14.72
CA SER A 123 -3.71 16.68 13.94
C SER A 123 -4.87 15.67 13.85
N LEU A 124 -4.56 14.38 13.67
CA LEU A 124 -5.55 13.30 13.63
C LEU A 124 -6.23 13.08 14.98
N ASP A 125 -5.47 13.18 16.07
CA ASP A 125 -5.97 13.05 17.44
C ASP A 125 -6.86 14.24 17.80
N ALA A 126 -6.45 15.46 17.45
CA ALA A 126 -7.27 16.66 17.62
C ALA A 126 -8.59 16.59 16.84
N ALA A 127 -8.59 15.97 15.66
CA ALA A 127 -9.79 15.76 14.85
C ALA A 127 -10.62 14.53 15.27
N GLY A 128 -10.10 13.68 16.15
CA GLY A 128 -10.78 12.43 16.56
C GLY A 128 -10.95 11.40 15.42
N CYS A 129 -10.21 11.55 14.32
CA CYS A 129 -10.39 10.73 13.12
C CYS A 129 -9.43 9.53 13.04
N ARG A 130 -8.47 9.45 13.98
CA ARG A 130 -7.39 8.46 13.96
C ARG A 130 -7.86 6.99 13.91
N PRO A 131 -8.83 6.55 14.72
CA PRO A 131 -9.25 5.15 14.73
C PRO A 131 -9.84 4.66 13.39
N TYR A 132 -10.41 5.57 12.59
CA TYR A 132 -10.98 5.25 11.27
C TYR A 132 -9.90 5.12 10.20
N LEU A 133 -8.85 5.95 10.29
CA LEU A 133 -7.66 5.81 9.45
C LEU A 133 -6.97 4.47 9.71
N ASP A 134 -6.75 4.12 10.98
CA ASP A 134 -6.06 2.88 11.36
C ASP A 134 -6.78 1.65 10.78
N GLN A 135 -8.11 1.62 10.75
CA GLN A 135 -8.86 0.54 10.09
C GLN A 135 -8.57 0.39 8.59
N LEU A 136 -8.13 1.45 7.90
CA LEU A 136 -7.75 1.39 6.48
C LEU A 136 -6.28 1.03 6.28
N VAL A 137 -5.40 1.41 7.20
CA VAL A 137 -3.94 1.29 7.04
C VAL A 137 -3.29 0.16 7.85
N THR A 138 -3.97 -0.36 8.87
CA THR A 138 -3.43 -1.41 9.74
C THR A 138 -3.36 -2.76 9.03
N SER A 139 -2.28 -3.50 9.30
CA SER A 139 -2.00 -4.85 8.75
C SER A 139 -3.03 -5.90 9.13
N ALA A 140 -3.81 -5.69 10.19
CA ALA A 140 -4.87 -6.59 10.64
C ALA A 140 -5.94 -6.86 9.55
N HIS A 141 -6.02 -6.01 8.52
CA HIS A 141 -7.03 -6.07 7.47
C HIS A 141 -6.50 -6.48 6.07
N THR A 142 -5.41 -7.25 6.02
CA THR A 142 -4.83 -7.79 4.76
C THR A 142 -5.82 -8.70 4.05
N ASP A 143 -6.33 -9.71 4.75
CA ASP A 143 -7.22 -10.71 4.17
C ASP A 143 -8.68 -10.23 4.14
N HIS A 144 -9.14 -9.50 5.15
CA HIS A 144 -10.51 -8.96 5.21
C HIS A 144 -10.47 -7.50 5.62
N GLY A 145 -11.32 -6.67 5.02
CA GLY A 145 -11.39 -5.26 5.38
C GLY A 145 -12.05 -5.09 6.75
N PRO A 146 -12.08 -3.86 7.27
CA PRO A 146 -13.04 -3.57 8.31
C PRO A 146 -14.45 -3.85 7.77
N ALA A 147 -15.33 -4.40 8.60
CA ALA A 147 -16.62 -4.95 8.15
C ALA A 147 -17.50 -3.92 7.42
N TRP A 148 -17.43 -2.65 7.81
CA TRP A 148 -18.13 -1.55 7.16
C TRP A 148 -17.65 -1.35 5.71
N LEU A 149 -16.34 -1.44 5.47
CA LEU A 149 -15.78 -1.30 4.13
C LEU A 149 -16.17 -2.49 3.26
N ASP A 150 -16.09 -3.71 3.79
CA ASP A 150 -16.44 -4.91 3.03
C ASP A 150 -17.94 -4.92 2.65
N ARG A 151 -18.83 -4.40 3.52
CA ARG A 151 -20.25 -4.19 3.18
C ARG A 151 -20.45 -3.14 2.08
N MET A 152 -19.75 -2.01 2.13
CA MET A 152 -19.81 -1.00 1.08
C MET A 152 -19.28 -1.55 -0.25
N LEU A 153 -18.18 -2.29 -0.23
CA LEU A 153 -17.62 -2.96 -1.39
C LEU A 153 -18.57 -4.02 -1.96
N ALA A 154 -19.45 -4.60 -1.15
CA ALA A 154 -20.51 -5.50 -1.60
C ALA A 154 -21.74 -4.78 -2.19
N GLY A 155 -21.74 -3.44 -2.23
CA GLY A 155 -22.86 -2.62 -2.72
C GLY A 155 -23.81 -2.16 -1.62
N GLY A 156 -23.44 -2.30 -0.35
CA GLY A 156 -24.22 -1.80 0.79
C GLY A 156 -24.33 -0.28 0.79
N ALA A 157 -25.49 0.23 1.22
CA ALA A 157 -25.80 1.65 1.28
C ALA A 157 -26.13 2.14 2.71
N ASP A 158 -25.65 1.42 3.73
CA ASP A 158 -25.93 1.74 5.13
C ASP A 158 -25.41 3.15 5.49
N PRO A 159 -26.25 4.04 6.05
CA PRO A 159 -25.82 5.36 6.50
C PRO A 159 -24.66 5.32 7.51
N CYS A 160 -24.59 4.29 8.37
CA CYS A 160 -23.51 4.14 9.35
C CYS A 160 -22.17 3.90 8.65
N ASP A 161 -22.15 3.04 7.63
CA ASP A 161 -20.94 2.74 6.87
C ASP A 161 -20.45 3.98 6.11
N ARG A 162 -21.39 4.78 5.56
CA ARG A 162 -21.08 6.07 4.93
C ARG A 162 -20.50 7.08 5.90
N MET A 163 -21.00 7.13 7.14
CA MET A 163 -20.47 8.00 8.19
C MET A 163 -19.03 7.59 8.56
N LEU A 164 -18.76 6.29 8.67
CA LEU A 164 -17.42 5.76 8.93
C LEU A 164 -16.46 6.07 7.77
N LEU A 165 -16.91 5.93 6.53
CA LEU A 165 -16.14 6.36 5.36
C LEU A 165 -15.84 7.86 5.43
N GLY A 166 -16.83 8.70 5.74
CA GLY A 166 -16.63 10.15 5.89
C GLY A 166 -15.57 10.51 6.93
N ALA A 167 -15.57 9.85 8.09
CA ALA A 167 -14.53 10.04 9.10
C ALA A 167 -13.14 9.59 8.62
N ALA A 168 -13.07 8.49 7.87
CA ALA A 168 -11.82 8.02 7.27
C ALA A 168 -11.31 8.98 6.18
N LEU A 169 -12.20 9.55 5.36
CA LEU A 169 -11.85 10.58 4.36
C LEU A 169 -11.32 11.86 5.03
N CYS A 170 -11.94 12.28 6.14
CA CYS A 170 -11.45 13.41 6.92
C CYS A 170 -10.01 13.17 7.42
N ALA A 171 -9.71 11.96 7.89
CA ALA A 171 -8.33 11.60 8.26
C ALA A 171 -7.37 11.65 7.07
N LEU A 172 -7.78 11.18 5.89
CA LEU A 172 -6.95 11.22 4.69
C LEU A 172 -6.71 12.64 4.19
N ASP A 173 -7.68 13.55 4.35
CA ASP A 173 -7.53 14.98 4.03
C ASP A 173 -6.53 15.69 4.95
N ILE A 174 -6.42 15.26 6.21
CA ILE A 174 -5.39 15.76 7.13
C ILE A 174 -4.00 15.31 6.65
N LEU A 175 -3.88 14.07 6.16
CA LEU A 175 -2.60 13.52 5.71
C LEU A 175 -2.14 14.04 4.33
N ALA A 176 -3.11 14.26 3.44
CA ALA A 176 -2.90 14.72 2.08
C ALA A 176 -3.92 15.84 1.79
N PRO A 177 -3.66 17.06 2.28
CA PRO A 177 -4.55 18.18 2.03
C PRO A 177 -4.66 18.42 0.52
N PRO A 178 -5.86 18.77 0.02
CA PRO A 178 -6.09 18.96 -1.40
C PRO A 178 -5.12 20.01 -1.95
N ARG A 179 -4.57 19.75 -3.13
CA ARG A 179 -3.66 20.68 -3.82
C ARG A 179 -4.39 22.00 -3.99
N LYS A 180 -3.88 23.06 -3.36
CA LYS A 180 -4.32 24.41 -3.68
C LYS A 180 -3.91 24.67 -5.13
N PRO A 181 -4.82 25.13 -6.02
CA PRO A 181 -4.42 25.49 -7.36
C PRO A 181 -3.34 26.55 -7.24
N ALA A 182 -2.14 26.27 -7.76
CA ALA A 182 -1.05 27.22 -7.77
C ALA A 182 -1.55 28.43 -8.57
N ARG A 183 -1.77 29.56 -7.88
CA ARG A 183 -1.95 30.84 -8.56
C ARG A 183 -0.60 31.20 -9.16
N ILE A 184 -0.36 30.76 -10.39
CA ILE A 184 0.77 31.25 -11.18
C ILE A 184 0.45 32.73 -11.43
N LEU A 185 1.06 33.61 -10.62
CA LEU A 185 1.08 35.03 -10.90
C LEU A 185 2.00 35.23 -12.10
N VAL A 186 1.43 35.16 -13.30
CA VAL A 186 2.13 35.60 -14.51
C VAL A 186 2.24 37.12 -14.40
N ALA A 187 3.40 37.61 -14.00
CA ALA A 187 3.72 39.03 -14.11
C ALA A 187 3.77 39.37 -15.60
N THR A 188 2.72 40.00 -16.11
CA THR A 188 2.73 40.59 -17.44
C THR A 188 3.68 41.79 -17.41
N TYR A 189 4.91 41.59 -17.88
CA TYR A 189 5.82 42.68 -18.24
C TYR A 189 5.24 43.39 -19.47
N GLY A 190 4.36 44.37 -19.24
CA GLY A 190 3.64 45.04 -20.32
C GLY A 190 3.27 46.50 -20.11
N ASP A 191 3.54 47.11 -18.94
CA ASP A 191 3.25 48.53 -18.68
C ASP A 191 4.44 49.24 -18.03
N ALA A 192 5.57 49.22 -18.73
CA ALA A 192 6.69 50.12 -18.45
C ALA A 192 7.34 50.56 -19.77
N ALA A 193 6.59 51.34 -20.56
CA ALA A 193 7.09 52.41 -21.45
C ALA A 193 5.90 53.11 -22.12
#